data_AF-A0A524NXG4-F1
#
_entry.id   AF-A0A524NXG4-F1
#
_cell.length_a   1.000
_cell.length_b   1.000
_cell.length_c   1.000
_cell.angle_alpha   90.00
_cell.angle_beta   90.00
_cell.angle_gamma   90.00
#
_symmetry.space_group_name_H-M   'P 1'
#
loop_
_entity.id
_entity.type
_entity.pdbx_description
1 polymer ?
#
loop_
_entity_poly.entity_id
_entity_poly.type
_entity_poly.pdbx_seq_one_letter_code
_entity_poly.pdbx_strand_id
1 'polypeptide(L)'
;MEPKIRYARSPDGTNIAHWAIGSGRTLVYMPPMPWCHLEREWSIPQWRRRYERLASGRQVVRYDARGFGLSDPSPSVASLSAHVADLEAVLDTLDVSECDLFAPGDAGLVAVEFCAANRERVGRLILWNSYARRDAYNNSAKVKSMRVLWDQDWRTYTESMMGTFFHWEHGDRSAQLADFYRAAATQESVRDVIGALYDVDVTPLLAGVTTPTMVVAVEDFFEDMTSESRHLAAGLPNAQLRTVCAETGFFDFYDEPDPVVNVVYDYLDDAVTGDNMMDGTRVERSPVGGVQTVLFTDIVGHTEMMNRLGDAMGRNVLREHERITRATLTTHGGAEVKTMGDGFMAAFGSVSDAVECAVALQRAFAAHTGSASEPLHVRVGLNAGEPIEEDGDLFGATVIIASRISARAEAGEILVPDSVRGLLSGKRFNFIERGEFTPKGFDEAIRLFEVNWRE
;
A
#
# COMPACT_ATOMS: atom_id res chain seq x y z
N MET A 1 -6.93 -28.09 -2.44
CA MET A 1 -6.26 -29.30 -1.91
C MET A 1 -4.99 -28.83 -1.24
N GLU A 2 -4.64 -29.35 -0.06
CA GLU A 2 -3.40 -28.94 0.63
C GLU A 2 -2.16 -29.39 -0.16
N PRO A 3 -1.18 -28.51 -0.39
CA PRO A 3 -0.02 -28.83 -1.19
C PRO A 3 0.90 -29.77 -0.41
N LYS A 4 1.54 -30.70 -1.13
CA LYS A 4 2.49 -31.62 -0.54
C LYS A 4 3.79 -30.89 -0.23
N ILE A 5 4.16 -30.88 1.05
CA ILE A 5 5.45 -30.35 1.52
C ILE A 5 6.57 -31.30 1.10
N ARG A 6 7.65 -30.71 0.59
CA ARG A 6 8.89 -31.36 0.18
C ARG A 6 10.06 -30.62 0.83
N TYR A 7 11.25 -31.20 0.72
CA TYR A 7 12.46 -30.65 1.29
C TYR A 7 13.53 -30.52 0.22
N ALA A 8 14.08 -29.32 0.09
CA ALA A 8 15.32 -29.05 -0.63
C ALA A 8 16.49 -29.13 0.35
N ARG A 9 17.65 -29.62 -0.10
CA ARG A 9 18.82 -29.74 0.77
C ARG A 9 19.84 -28.67 0.44
N SER A 10 20.02 -27.72 1.36
CA SER A 10 21.00 -26.64 1.24
C SER A 10 22.44 -27.19 1.24
N PRO A 11 23.44 -26.48 0.68
CA PRO A 11 24.82 -26.98 0.61
C PRO A 11 25.46 -27.34 1.96
N ASP A 12 25.05 -26.67 3.04
CA ASP A 12 25.51 -26.98 4.41
C ASP A 12 24.78 -28.17 5.06
N GLY A 13 23.83 -28.78 4.34
CA GLY A 13 23.07 -29.95 4.75
C GLY A 13 21.73 -29.64 5.44
N THR A 14 21.39 -28.37 5.65
CA THR A 14 20.11 -27.92 6.21
C THR A 14 18.96 -28.28 5.26
N ASN A 15 17.88 -28.90 5.76
CA ASN A 15 16.68 -29.16 4.94
C ASN A 15 15.73 -27.95 4.97
N ILE A 16 15.30 -27.53 3.78
CA ILE A 16 14.43 -26.38 3.56
C ILE A 16 13.06 -26.88 3.09
N ALA A 17 12.05 -26.73 3.94
CA ALA A 17 10.68 -27.11 3.64
C ALA A 17 10.10 -26.18 2.57
N HIS A 18 9.47 -26.76 1.55
CA HIS A 18 8.84 -26.00 0.47
C HIS A 18 7.63 -26.72 -0.11
N TRP A 19 6.76 -25.95 -0.76
CA TRP A 19 5.73 -26.47 -1.65
C TRP A 19 5.66 -25.68 -2.95
N ALA A 20 5.01 -26.27 -3.96
CA ALA A 20 4.70 -25.62 -5.22
C ALA A 20 3.28 -25.97 -5.68
N ILE A 21 2.54 -24.97 -6.18
CA ILE A 21 1.20 -25.13 -6.78
C ILE A 21 1.12 -24.39 -8.12
N GLY A 22 0.13 -24.72 -8.93
CA GLY A 22 -0.05 -24.09 -10.25
C GLY A 22 0.96 -24.56 -11.30
N SER A 23 0.96 -23.88 -12.44
CA SER A 23 1.78 -24.21 -13.61
C SER A 23 2.02 -22.97 -14.46
N GLY A 24 3.16 -22.89 -15.14
CA GLY A 24 3.56 -21.75 -15.95
C GLY A 24 4.89 -21.19 -15.46
N ARG A 25 5.16 -19.91 -15.71
CA ARG A 25 6.35 -19.21 -15.19
C ARG A 25 6.35 -19.29 -13.66
N THR A 26 7.52 -19.50 -13.05
CA THR A 26 7.64 -19.68 -11.60
C THR A 26 7.74 -18.33 -10.89
N LEU A 27 6.85 -18.09 -9.93
CA LEU A 27 6.94 -17.02 -8.94
C LEU A 27 7.36 -17.64 -7.60
N VAL A 28 8.51 -17.24 -7.06
CA VAL A 28 8.92 -17.61 -5.70
C VAL A 28 8.45 -16.54 -4.73
N TYR A 29 7.52 -16.90 -3.85
CA TYR A 29 7.13 -16.06 -2.73
C TYR A 29 8.06 -16.34 -1.55
N MET A 30 9.03 -15.47 -1.36
CA MET A 30 10.10 -15.63 -0.37
C MET A 30 9.60 -15.43 1.08
N PRO A 31 10.15 -16.16 2.06
CA PRO A 31 9.72 -16.11 3.45
C PRO A 31 10.07 -14.77 4.11
N PRO A 32 9.07 -13.99 4.59
CA PRO A 32 9.38 -12.93 5.54
C PRO A 32 9.87 -13.60 6.82
N MET A 33 11.09 -13.29 7.27
CA MET A 33 11.62 -13.85 8.51
C MET A 33 11.14 -13.02 9.71
N PRO A 34 10.76 -13.64 10.84
CA PRO A 34 10.61 -15.08 11.09
C PRO A 34 9.17 -15.60 10.79
N TRP A 35 8.42 -14.86 9.99
CA TRP A 35 7.00 -15.04 9.64
C TRP A 35 6.79 -16.08 8.53
N CYS A 36 7.28 -17.30 8.73
CA CYS A 36 7.03 -18.39 7.77
C CYS A 36 6.75 -19.72 8.47
N HIS A 37 5.64 -20.36 8.07
CA HIS A 37 5.31 -21.72 8.47
C HIS A 37 4.28 -22.32 7.50
N LEU A 38 4.71 -23.14 6.54
CA LEU A 38 3.88 -23.58 5.41
C LEU A 38 2.52 -24.18 5.78
N GLU A 39 2.47 -25.14 6.73
CA GLU A 39 1.19 -25.76 7.15
C GLU A 39 0.25 -24.78 7.85
N ARG A 40 0.79 -23.95 8.74
CA ARG A 40 0.01 -22.94 9.46
C ARG A 40 -0.50 -21.88 8.49
N GLU A 41 0.34 -21.47 7.55
CA GLU A 41 -0.02 -20.52 6.51
C GLU A 41 -1.21 -21.03 5.71
N TRP A 42 -1.15 -22.29 5.27
CA TRP A 42 -2.21 -22.92 4.49
C TRP A 42 -3.52 -23.11 5.27
N SER A 43 -3.44 -23.27 6.60
CA SER A 43 -4.61 -23.41 7.47
C SER A 43 -5.45 -22.12 7.56
N ILE A 44 -4.85 -20.96 7.28
CA ILE A 44 -5.52 -19.65 7.26
C ILE A 44 -6.21 -19.45 5.89
N PRO A 45 -7.56 -19.42 5.82
CA PRO A 45 -8.27 -19.40 4.54
C PRO A 45 -7.90 -18.25 3.60
N GLN A 46 -7.58 -17.07 4.15
CA GLN A 46 -7.29 -15.85 3.42
C GLN A 46 -5.93 -15.94 2.73
N TRP A 47 -4.92 -16.41 3.45
CA TRP A 47 -3.60 -16.68 2.89
C TRP A 47 -3.63 -17.79 1.85
N ARG A 48 -4.40 -18.85 2.10
CA ARG A 48 -4.65 -19.89 1.09
C ARG A 48 -5.22 -19.29 -0.20
N ARG A 49 -6.27 -18.46 -0.11
CA ARG A 49 -6.87 -17.81 -1.28
C ARG A 49 -5.86 -16.90 -2.00
N ARG A 50 -4.99 -16.20 -1.27
CA ARG A 50 -3.88 -15.42 -1.85
C ARG A 50 -2.96 -16.32 -2.69
N TYR A 51 -2.50 -17.46 -2.17
CA TYR A 51 -1.65 -18.38 -2.93
C TYR A 51 -2.38 -18.96 -4.15
N GLU A 52 -3.64 -19.38 -3.98
CA GLU A 52 -4.46 -19.95 -5.07
C GLU A 52 -4.69 -18.93 -6.18
N ARG A 53 -5.00 -17.68 -5.81
CA ARG A 53 -5.11 -16.58 -6.77
C ARG A 53 -3.75 -16.40 -7.46
N LEU A 54 -2.62 -16.43 -6.72
CA LEU A 54 -1.29 -16.09 -7.28
C LEU A 54 -0.87 -17.15 -8.29
N ALA A 55 -1.31 -18.38 -8.08
CA ALA A 55 -1.13 -19.52 -8.97
C ALA A 55 -2.05 -19.50 -10.21
N SER A 56 -2.94 -18.51 -10.34
CA SER A 56 -3.74 -18.34 -11.55
C SER A 56 -2.83 -17.95 -12.72
N GLY A 57 -2.55 -18.91 -13.61
CA GLY A 57 -1.72 -18.71 -14.80
C GLY A 57 -0.20 -18.85 -14.58
N ARG A 58 0.24 -19.25 -13.38
CA ARG A 58 1.67 -19.38 -13.04
C ARG A 58 1.91 -20.42 -11.96
N GLN A 59 3.16 -20.86 -11.82
CA GLN A 59 3.56 -21.72 -10.71
C GLN A 59 3.96 -20.83 -9.54
N VAL A 60 3.41 -21.07 -8.35
CA VAL A 60 3.82 -20.40 -7.11
C VAL A 60 4.61 -21.37 -6.26
N VAL A 61 5.81 -20.95 -5.86
CA VAL A 61 6.69 -21.66 -4.94
C VAL A 61 6.75 -20.89 -3.63
N ARG A 62 6.62 -21.61 -2.52
CA ARG A 62 6.73 -21.08 -1.16
C ARG A 62 7.63 -22.00 -0.35
N TYR A 63 8.45 -21.43 0.51
CA TYR A 63 9.34 -22.18 1.39
C TYR A 63 9.47 -21.49 2.75
N ASP A 64 9.79 -22.27 3.78
CA ASP A 64 10.14 -21.74 5.10
C ASP A 64 11.64 -21.45 5.14
N ALA A 65 12.03 -20.28 5.64
CA ALA A 65 13.45 -19.96 5.80
C ALA A 65 14.12 -20.95 6.77
N ARG A 66 15.42 -21.21 6.60
CA ARG A 66 16.20 -22.01 7.57
C ARG A 66 15.94 -21.49 8.99
N GLY A 67 15.84 -22.41 9.96
CA GLY A 67 15.56 -22.08 11.35
C GLY A 67 14.13 -21.69 11.69
N PHE A 68 13.21 -21.67 10.71
CA PHE A 68 11.81 -21.30 10.90
C PHE A 68 10.84 -22.31 10.29
N GLY A 69 9.61 -22.29 10.78
CA GLY A 69 8.51 -23.13 10.32
C GLY A 69 8.86 -24.60 10.36
N LEU A 70 8.83 -25.24 9.19
CA LEU A 70 9.12 -26.66 9.01
C LEU A 70 10.52 -26.96 8.47
N SER A 71 11.34 -25.92 8.25
CA SER A 71 12.75 -26.07 7.88
C SER A 71 13.60 -26.40 9.10
N ASP A 72 14.76 -27.03 8.87
CA ASP A 72 15.64 -27.44 9.96
C ASP A 72 16.17 -26.23 10.76
N PRO A 73 16.35 -26.37 12.09
CA PRO A 73 17.18 -25.46 12.87
C PRO A 73 18.59 -25.37 12.28
N SER A 74 19.17 -24.17 12.23
CA SER A 74 20.45 -23.96 11.57
C SER A 74 21.33 -22.98 12.35
N PRO A 75 22.61 -23.30 12.62
CA PRO A 75 23.54 -22.37 13.26
C PRO A 75 23.90 -21.18 12.35
N SER A 76 23.66 -21.29 11.05
CA SER A 76 23.86 -20.25 10.03
C SER A 76 22.57 -19.48 9.72
N VAL A 77 21.55 -19.54 10.59
CA VAL A 77 20.29 -18.77 10.44
C VAL A 77 20.51 -17.27 10.25
N ALA A 78 21.61 -16.76 10.82
CA ALA A 78 22.05 -15.37 10.74
C ALA A 78 22.73 -14.98 9.41
N SER A 79 23.08 -15.95 8.55
CA SER A 79 23.91 -15.73 7.37
C SER A 79 23.08 -15.44 6.14
N LEU A 80 23.19 -14.22 5.60
CA LEU A 80 22.48 -13.80 4.38
C LEU A 80 22.80 -14.72 3.19
N SER A 81 24.10 -15.04 2.98
CA SER A 81 24.54 -15.95 1.93
C SER A 81 24.02 -17.39 2.10
N ALA A 82 23.74 -17.83 3.33
CA ALA A 82 23.13 -19.13 3.57
C ALA A 82 21.64 -19.15 3.17
N HIS A 83 20.91 -18.05 3.36
CA HIS A 83 19.55 -17.88 2.84
C HIS A 83 19.52 -17.79 1.30
N VAL A 84 20.53 -17.17 0.68
CA VAL A 84 20.71 -17.18 -0.79
C VAL A 84 20.89 -18.62 -1.29
N ALA A 85 21.75 -19.40 -0.63
CA ALA A 85 21.97 -20.81 -0.96
C ALA A 85 20.72 -21.68 -0.78
N ASP A 86 19.83 -21.33 0.17
CA ASP A 86 18.55 -22.02 0.34
C ASP A 86 17.60 -21.78 -0.83
N LEU A 87 17.50 -20.53 -1.29
CA LEU A 87 16.72 -20.19 -2.47
C LEU A 87 17.22 -20.97 -3.69
N GLU A 88 18.55 -21.02 -3.89
CA GLU A 88 19.18 -21.81 -4.95
C GLU A 88 18.81 -23.31 -4.83
N ALA A 89 18.95 -23.89 -3.64
CA ALA A 89 18.62 -25.30 -3.41
C ALA A 89 17.14 -25.62 -3.70
N VAL A 90 16.22 -24.72 -3.34
CA VAL A 90 14.79 -24.86 -3.63
C VAL A 90 14.51 -24.79 -5.13
N LEU A 91 15.10 -23.82 -5.83
CA LEU A 91 14.96 -23.68 -7.29
C LEU A 91 15.52 -24.91 -8.02
N ASP A 92 16.70 -25.38 -7.63
CA ASP A 92 17.37 -26.50 -8.26
C ASP A 92 16.63 -27.83 -7.99
N THR A 93 16.07 -28.02 -6.80
CA THR A 93 15.22 -29.18 -6.46
C THR A 93 13.95 -29.23 -7.32
N LEU A 94 13.45 -28.07 -7.75
CA LEU A 94 12.27 -27.94 -8.59
C LEU A 94 12.59 -27.87 -10.10
N ASP A 95 13.87 -27.94 -10.48
CA ASP A 95 14.35 -27.79 -11.85
C ASP A 95 13.93 -26.45 -12.49
N VAL A 96 13.99 -25.36 -11.70
CA VAL A 96 13.60 -24.01 -12.12
C VAL A 96 14.86 -23.22 -12.51
N SER A 97 15.04 -23.02 -13.82
CA SER A 97 16.16 -22.24 -14.35
C SER A 97 15.94 -20.73 -14.26
N GLU A 98 14.70 -20.27 -14.45
CA GLU A 98 14.28 -18.87 -14.39
C GLU A 98 13.02 -18.69 -13.55
N CYS A 99 12.96 -17.61 -12.77
CA CYS A 99 11.80 -17.28 -11.95
C CYS A 99 11.57 -15.77 -11.84
N ASP A 100 10.44 -15.41 -11.25
CA ASP A 100 10.18 -14.08 -10.69
C ASP A 100 10.21 -14.21 -9.16
N LEU A 101 10.66 -13.18 -8.46
CA LEU A 101 10.78 -13.16 -7.01
C LEU A 101 9.80 -12.18 -6.38
N PHE A 102 9.07 -12.62 -5.37
CA PHE A 102 8.25 -11.78 -4.51
C PHE A 102 8.79 -11.84 -3.07
N ALA A 103 9.41 -10.75 -2.63
CA ALA A 103 10.20 -10.68 -1.41
C ALA A 103 9.66 -9.62 -0.44
N PRO A 104 8.92 -10.03 0.61
CA PRO A 104 8.46 -9.14 1.67
C PRO A 104 9.53 -8.90 2.74
N GLY A 105 9.63 -7.66 3.24
CA GLY A 105 10.45 -7.32 4.41
C GLY A 105 11.89 -7.80 4.33
N ASP A 106 12.32 -8.52 5.38
CA ASP A 106 13.68 -9.08 5.49
C ASP A 106 14.07 -9.97 4.30
N ALA A 107 13.11 -10.58 3.60
CA ALA A 107 13.38 -11.40 2.41
C ALA A 107 13.98 -10.57 1.26
N GLY A 108 13.73 -9.26 1.23
CA GLY A 108 14.26 -8.40 0.17
C GLY A 108 15.78 -8.22 0.25
N LEU A 109 16.39 -8.35 1.44
CA LEU A 109 17.85 -8.36 1.57
C LEU A 109 18.45 -9.57 0.83
N VAL A 110 17.85 -10.74 1.02
CA VAL A 110 18.24 -11.99 0.35
C VAL A 110 17.99 -11.87 -1.15
N ALA A 111 16.86 -11.31 -1.55
CA ALA A 111 16.50 -11.15 -2.96
C ALA A 111 17.45 -10.20 -3.71
N VAL A 112 17.86 -9.09 -3.08
CA VAL A 112 18.84 -8.15 -3.63
C VAL A 112 20.20 -8.83 -3.81
N GLU A 113 20.68 -9.57 -2.81
CA GLU A 113 21.95 -10.31 -2.93
C GLU A 113 21.88 -11.36 -4.05
N PHE A 114 20.79 -12.15 -4.09
CA PHE A 114 20.59 -13.16 -5.12
C PHE A 114 20.52 -12.54 -6.52
N CYS A 115 19.77 -11.45 -6.73
CA CYS A 115 19.65 -10.80 -8.04
C CYS A 115 20.97 -10.15 -8.48
N ALA A 116 21.75 -9.62 -7.55
CA ALA A 116 23.06 -9.04 -7.86
C ALA A 116 24.04 -10.11 -8.39
N ALA A 117 23.96 -11.34 -7.87
CA ALA A 117 24.81 -12.47 -8.24
C ALA A 117 24.28 -13.31 -9.43
N ASN A 118 22.95 -13.42 -9.59
CA ASN A 118 22.29 -14.36 -10.51
C ASN A 118 21.35 -13.65 -11.50
N ARG A 119 21.86 -12.67 -12.25
CA ARG A 119 21.04 -11.75 -13.07
C ARG A 119 20.19 -12.46 -14.13
N GLU A 120 20.71 -13.53 -14.73
CA GLU A 120 19.99 -14.30 -15.74
C GLU A 120 18.88 -15.20 -15.19
N ARG A 121 18.87 -15.48 -13.87
CA ARG A 121 17.87 -16.39 -13.27
C ARG A 121 16.58 -15.69 -12.85
N VAL A 122 16.57 -14.35 -12.80
CA VAL A 122 15.42 -13.57 -12.30
C VAL A 122 14.91 -12.62 -13.37
N GLY A 123 13.69 -12.86 -13.86
CA GLY A 123 13.09 -11.96 -14.84
C GLY A 123 12.40 -10.75 -14.22
N ARG A 124 11.83 -10.88 -13.02
CA ARG A 124 11.20 -9.78 -12.29
C ARG A 124 11.44 -9.92 -10.80
N LEU A 125 11.64 -8.79 -10.14
CA LEU A 125 11.76 -8.69 -8.69
C LEU A 125 10.64 -7.81 -8.14
N ILE A 126 10.00 -8.26 -7.07
CA ILE A 126 9.00 -7.50 -6.33
C ILE A 126 9.47 -7.42 -4.88
N LEU A 127 9.67 -6.20 -4.39
CA LEU A 127 10.11 -5.90 -3.03
C LEU A 127 8.94 -5.25 -2.27
N TRP A 128 8.38 -5.92 -1.27
CA TRP A 128 7.22 -5.41 -0.53
C TRP A 128 7.60 -5.03 0.88
N ASN A 129 7.44 -3.74 1.24
CA ASN A 129 7.84 -3.18 2.53
C ASN A 129 9.26 -3.64 2.90
N SER A 130 10.20 -3.48 1.99
CA SER A 130 11.58 -3.92 2.13
C SER A 130 12.50 -2.71 2.22
N TYR A 131 13.75 -2.97 2.57
CA TYR A 131 14.78 -1.95 2.76
C TYR A 131 16.14 -2.46 2.26
N ALA A 132 17.06 -1.53 2.03
CA ALA A 132 18.46 -1.85 1.73
C ALA A 132 19.30 -2.05 2.99
N ARG A 133 18.85 -1.46 4.11
CA ARG A 133 19.47 -1.55 5.43
C ARG A 133 18.40 -1.39 6.50
N ARG A 134 18.56 -2.03 7.65
CA ARG A 134 17.51 -2.07 8.69
C ARG A 134 17.65 -0.98 9.76
N ASP A 135 18.58 -0.04 9.61
CA ASP A 135 18.94 0.93 10.65
C ASP A 135 17.75 1.73 11.19
N ALA A 136 16.91 2.32 10.33
CA ALA A 136 15.78 3.14 10.77
C ALA A 136 14.75 2.30 11.53
N TYR A 137 14.32 1.18 10.94
CA TYR A 137 13.42 0.21 11.57
C TYR A 137 13.94 -0.24 12.94
N ASN A 138 15.21 -0.61 13.02
CA ASN A 138 15.86 -1.07 14.24
C ASN A 138 15.98 0.01 15.30
N ASN A 139 16.19 1.26 14.88
CA ASN A 139 16.37 2.38 15.79
C ASN A 139 15.08 3.03 16.26
N SER A 140 13.93 2.65 15.69
CA SER A 140 12.62 3.11 16.12
C SER A 140 12.35 2.83 17.61
N ALA A 141 11.64 3.73 18.27
CA ALA A 141 11.29 3.58 19.69
C ALA A 141 10.47 2.31 19.94
N LYS A 142 9.59 1.95 18.99
CA LYS A 142 8.75 0.74 19.05
C LYS A 142 9.58 -0.54 19.02
N VAL A 143 10.55 -0.68 18.11
CA VAL A 143 11.40 -1.88 18.05
C VAL A 143 12.34 -1.95 19.26
N LYS A 144 12.90 -0.83 19.71
CA LYS A 144 13.77 -0.78 20.90
C LYS A 144 13.06 -1.19 22.18
N SER A 145 11.83 -0.74 22.42
CA SER A 145 11.07 -1.12 23.62
C SER A 145 10.75 -2.62 23.63
N MET A 146 10.43 -3.16 22.46
CA MET A 146 10.11 -4.57 22.25
C MET A 146 11.30 -5.51 22.44
N ARG A 147 12.51 -5.09 22.06
CA ARG A 147 13.76 -5.85 22.33
C ARG A 147 14.02 -6.05 23.82
N VAL A 148 13.44 -5.25 24.72
CA VAL A 148 13.60 -5.52 26.16
C VAL A 148 12.75 -6.71 26.60
N LEU A 149 11.60 -6.92 25.95
CA LEU A 149 10.64 -7.96 26.31
C LEU A 149 11.05 -9.35 25.82
N TRP A 150 11.68 -9.44 24.65
CA TRP A 150 11.98 -10.72 24.01
C TRP A 150 12.98 -11.60 24.77
N ASP A 151 13.75 -11.04 25.71
CA ASP A 151 14.75 -11.76 26.53
C ASP A 151 14.14 -12.19 27.87
N GLN A 152 13.00 -11.62 28.24
CA GLN A 152 12.38 -11.82 29.55
C GLN A 152 11.26 -12.87 29.47
N ASP A 153 10.35 -12.73 28.51
CA ASP A 153 9.22 -13.63 28.37
C ASP A 153 8.72 -13.71 26.92
N TRP A 154 8.88 -14.89 26.31
CA TRP A 154 8.55 -15.11 24.90
C TRP A 154 7.07 -14.89 24.59
N ARG A 155 6.18 -15.29 25.50
CA ARG A 155 4.74 -15.15 25.31
C ARG A 155 4.31 -13.69 25.35
N THR A 156 4.74 -12.95 26.36
CA THR A 156 4.46 -11.53 26.55
C THR A 156 5.03 -10.71 25.40
N TYR A 157 6.25 -11.03 24.95
CA TYR A 157 6.84 -10.38 23.79
C TYR A 157 5.97 -10.56 22.53
N THR A 158 5.59 -11.79 22.23
CA THR A 158 4.81 -12.08 21.01
C THR A 158 3.40 -11.51 21.09
N GLU A 159 2.72 -11.55 22.24
CA GLU A 159 1.42 -10.88 22.43
C GLU A 159 1.54 -9.34 22.34
N SER A 160 2.57 -8.75 22.95
CA SER A 160 2.81 -7.30 22.90
C SER A 160 3.19 -6.83 21.50
N MET A 161 3.94 -7.64 20.76
CA MET A 161 4.24 -7.40 19.35
C MET A 161 2.94 -7.37 18.56
N MET A 162 2.11 -8.40 18.70
CA MET A 162 0.87 -8.49 17.91
C MET A 162 -0.18 -7.46 18.33
N GLY A 163 -0.17 -7.00 19.57
CA GLY A 163 -0.98 -5.86 19.94
C GLY A 163 -0.49 -4.56 19.30
N THR A 164 0.83 -4.30 19.39
CA THR A 164 1.45 -3.04 18.94
C THR A 164 1.46 -2.88 17.42
N PHE A 165 1.75 -3.95 16.69
CA PHE A 165 1.80 -3.92 15.22
C PHE A 165 0.42 -4.03 14.56
N PHE A 166 -0.62 -4.45 15.28
CA PHE A 166 -1.98 -4.63 14.74
C PHE A 166 -3.04 -3.86 15.55
N HIS A 167 -2.63 -2.73 16.13
CA HIS A 167 -3.48 -1.69 16.70
C HIS A 167 -4.42 -2.07 17.85
N TRP A 168 -4.23 -3.19 18.57
CA TRP A 168 -5.00 -3.62 19.76
C TRP A 168 -6.55 -3.68 19.64
N GLU A 169 -7.16 -3.13 18.59
CA GLU A 169 -8.61 -3.05 18.32
C GLU A 169 -9.20 -4.40 17.89
N HIS A 170 -8.36 -5.44 17.86
CA HIS A 170 -8.70 -6.79 17.42
C HIS A 170 -8.13 -7.86 18.36
N GLY A 171 -8.47 -7.81 19.66
CA GLY A 171 -7.88 -8.67 20.70
C GLY A 171 -7.79 -10.17 20.38
N ASP A 172 -8.82 -10.78 19.80
CA ASP A 172 -8.79 -12.20 19.38
C ASP A 172 -7.81 -12.45 18.22
N ARG A 173 -7.57 -11.44 17.36
CA ARG A 173 -6.67 -11.52 16.20
C ARG A 173 -5.21 -11.44 16.63
N SER A 174 -4.86 -10.51 17.52
CA SER A 174 -3.49 -10.40 18.03
C SER A 174 -3.03 -11.70 18.71
N ALA A 175 -3.93 -12.38 19.44
CA ALA A 175 -3.63 -13.67 20.06
C ALA A 175 -3.36 -14.77 19.02
N GLN A 176 -4.18 -14.88 17.98
CA GLN A 176 -4.00 -15.86 16.90
C GLN A 176 -2.67 -15.66 16.15
N LEU A 177 -2.30 -14.40 15.88
CA LEU A 177 -1.04 -14.09 15.23
C LEU A 177 0.16 -14.37 16.13
N ALA A 178 0.00 -14.17 17.44
CA ALA A 178 1.05 -14.48 18.40
C ALA A 178 1.25 -16.00 18.49
N ASP A 179 0.18 -16.78 18.42
CA ASP A 179 0.25 -18.24 18.32
C ASP A 179 0.93 -18.70 17.02
N PHE A 180 0.60 -18.08 15.88
CA PHE A 180 1.29 -18.34 14.61
C PHE A 180 2.80 -18.07 14.73
N TYR A 181 3.17 -16.91 15.26
CA TYR A 181 4.57 -16.51 15.40
C TYR A 181 5.36 -17.45 16.30
N ARG A 182 4.77 -17.88 17.42
CA ARG A 182 5.39 -18.85 18.34
C ARG A 182 5.47 -20.26 17.75
N ALA A 183 4.58 -20.61 16.81
CA ALA A 183 4.69 -21.87 16.07
C ALA A 183 5.77 -21.80 14.98
N ALA A 184 5.92 -20.64 14.34
CA ALA A 184 6.90 -20.42 13.28
C ALA A 184 8.34 -20.29 13.77
N ALA A 185 8.55 -19.83 15.02
CA ALA A 185 9.89 -19.50 15.50
C ALA A 185 10.08 -19.77 17.00
N THR A 186 11.33 -20.07 17.37
CA THR A 186 11.77 -20.09 18.77
C THR A 186 12.35 -18.74 19.17
N GLN A 187 12.31 -18.42 20.46
CA GLN A 187 12.93 -17.21 21.01
C GLN A 187 14.41 -17.08 20.60
N GLU A 188 15.16 -18.19 20.62
CA GLU A 188 16.56 -18.25 20.21
C GLU A 188 16.75 -17.94 18.71
N SER A 189 15.97 -18.57 17.83
CA SER A 189 16.05 -18.32 16.38
C SER A 189 15.76 -16.85 16.02
N VAL A 190 14.78 -16.23 16.70
CA VAL A 190 14.44 -14.82 16.48
C VAL A 190 15.55 -13.89 16.96
N ARG A 191 16.14 -14.18 18.12
CA ARG A 191 17.29 -13.41 18.64
C ARG A 191 18.46 -13.45 17.65
N ASP A 192 18.78 -14.65 17.17
CA ASP A 192 19.95 -14.86 16.31
C ASP A 192 19.75 -14.17 14.94
N VAL A 193 18.55 -14.26 14.35
CA VAL A 193 18.25 -13.61 13.06
C VAL A 193 18.09 -12.10 13.16
N ILE A 194 17.26 -11.60 14.08
CA ILE A 194 17.05 -10.15 14.21
C ILE A 194 18.33 -9.46 14.69
N GLY A 195 19.16 -10.14 15.48
CA GLY A 195 20.50 -9.67 15.85
C GLY A 195 21.41 -9.57 14.64
N ALA A 196 21.47 -10.60 13.80
CA ALA A 196 22.35 -10.62 12.63
C ALA A 196 21.92 -9.70 11.50
N LEU A 197 20.62 -9.63 11.20
CA LEU A 197 20.06 -8.72 10.21
C LEU A 197 20.17 -7.24 10.63
N TYR A 198 20.63 -6.96 11.85
CA TYR A 198 20.85 -5.58 12.32
C TYR A 198 21.91 -4.85 11.50
N ASP A 199 23.00 -5.56 11.18
CA ASP A 199 24.21 -4.98 10.58
C ASP A 199 24.29 -5.25 9.07
N VAL A 200 23.26 -5.88 8.49
CA VAL A 200 23.22 -6.17 7.05
C VAL A 200 22.90 -4.90 6.27
N ASP A 201 23.79 -4.59 5.32
CA ASP A 201 23.65 -3.48 4.38
C ASP A 201 23.88 -3.98 2.94
N VAL A 202 22.80 -4.01 2.15
CA VAL A 202 22.85 -4.36 0.72
C VAL A 202 22.87 -3.14 -0.20
N THR A 203 22.97 -1.92 0.34
CA THR A 203 23.10 -0.67 -0.44
C THR A 203 24.18 -0.75 -1.52
N PRO A 204 25.39 -1.31 -1.25
CA PRO A 204 26.43 -1.44 -2.28
C PRO A 204 26.04 -2.33 -3.47
N LEU A 205 25.03 -3.20 -3.31
CA LEU A 205 24.60 -4.15 -4.34
C LEU A 205 23.51 -3.57 -5.26
N LEU A 206 22.78 -2.53 -4.84
CA LEU A 206 21.57 -2.05 -5.53
C LEU A 206 21.84 -1.66 -6.99
N ALA A 207 22.94 -0.94 -7.26
CA ALA A 207 23.31 -0.54 -8.62
C ALA A 207 23.61 -1.74 -9.55
N GLY A 208 23.91 -2.91 -8.99
CA GLY A 208 24.13 -4.15 -9.72
C GLY A 208 22.85 -4.92 -10.05
N VAL A 209 21.72 -4.57 -9.42
CA VAL A 209 20.42 -5.21 -9.65
C VAL A 209 19.74 -4.55 -10.84
N THR A 210 19.97 -5.12 -12.03
CA THR A 210 19.39 -4.61 -13.30
C THR A 210 18.03 -5.24 -13.63
N THR A 211 17.59 -6.23 -12.86
CA THR A 211 16.29 -6.89 -12.98
C THR A 211 15.15 -5.87 -12.89
N PRO A 212 14.16 -5.90 -13.80
CA PRO A 212 12.94 -5.10 -13.67
C PRO A 212 12.31 -5.29 -12.30
N THR A 213 12.22 -4.20 -11.53
CA THR A 213 11.84 -4.26 -10.12
C THR A 213 10.59 -3.45 -9.83
N MET A 214 9.65 -4.03 -9.07
CA MET A 214 8.54 -3.31 -8.45
C MET A 214 8.82 -3.22 -6.94
N VAL A 215 8.88 -2.01 -6.40
CA VAL A 215 8.92 -1.78 -4.96
C VAL A 215 7.53 -1.36 -4.52
N VAL A 216 6.92 -2.13 -3.63
CA VAL A 216 5.60 -1.85 -3.06
C VAL A 216 5.78 -1.37 -1.63
N ALA A 217 5.42 -0.12 -1.34
CA ALA A 217 5.44 0.48 -0.02
C ALA A 217 4.01 0.62 0.51
N VAL A 218 3.74 0.08 1.70
CA VAL A 218 2.43 0.22 2.37
C VAL A 218 2.52 1.36 3.36
N GLU A 219 1.67 2.37 3.16
CA GLU A 219 1.60 3.54 4.03
C GLU A 219 1.07 3.16 5.42
N ASP A 220 1.46 3.94 6.43
CA ASP A 220 1.06 3.81 7.83
C ASP A 220 1.35 2.47 8.54
N PHE A 221 1.98 1.48 7.87
CA PHE A 221 2.37 0.24 8.53
C PHE A 221 3.44 0.46 9.61
N PHE A 222 4.47 1.24 9.26
CA PHE A 222 5.55 1.63 10.14
C PHE A 222 6.16 2.91 9.58
N GLU A 223 6.19 3.99 10.36
CA GLU A 223 6.57 5.35 9.93
C GLU A 223 7.88 5.37 9.11
N ASP A 224 8.86 4.55 9.50
CA ASP A 224 10.17 4.47 8.85
C ASP A 224 10.20 3.54 7.61
N MET A 225 9.25 2.62 7.43
CA MET A 225 9.33 1.58 6.38
C MET A 225 9.00 2.11 4.98
N THR A 226 8.12 3.11 4.90
CA THR A 226 7.78 3.77 3.63
C THR A 226 8.98 4.54 3.09
N SER A 227 9.68 5.29 3.93
CA SER A 227 10.86 6.05 3.54
C SER A 227 12.01 5.13 3.15
N GLU A 228 12.21 4.01 3.88
CA GLU A 228 13.20 3.00 3.52
C GLU A 228 12.88 2.30 2.18
N SER A 229 11.60 2.02 1.90
CA SER A 229 11.17 1.47 0.61
C SER A 229 11.41 2.46 -0.54
N ARG A 230 11.17 3.77 -0.31
CA ARG A 230 11.51 4.84 -1.28
C ARG A 230 13.01 4.90 -1.54
N HIS A 231 13.83 4.83 -0.48
CA HIS A 231 15.28 4.83 -0.61
C HIS A 231 15.80 3.61 -1.39
N LEU A 232 15.27 2.43 -1.08
CA LEU A 232 15.55 1.20 -1.80
C LEU A 232 15.21 1.32 -3.29
N ALA A 233 14.02 1.83 -3.63
CA ALA A 233 13.61 2.05 -5.01
C ALA A 233 14.55 3.02 -5.75
N ALA A 234 14.98 4.11 -5.11
CA ALA A 234 15.89 5.09 -5.69
C ALA A 234 17.29 4.52 -5.98
N GLY A 235 17.74 3.51 -5.21
CA GLY A 235 19.02 2.85 -5.42
C GLY A 235 19.01 1.80 -6.55
N LEU A 236 17.83 1.39 -7.02
CA LEU A 236 17.64 0.34 -8.02
C LEU A 236 17.41 0.94 -9.42
N PRO A 237 18.28 0.65 -10.41
CA PRO A 237 18.24 1.30 -11.73
C PRO A 237 16.91 1.18 -12.50
N ASN A 238 16.23 0.04 -12.37
CA ASN A 238 15.01 -0.29 -13.13
C ASN A 238 13.81 -0.51 -12.19
N ALA A 239 13.78 0.19 -11.06
CA ALA A 239 12.69 0.09 -10.11
C ALA A 239 11.52 1.02 -10.44
N GLN A 240 10.31 0.51 -10.26
CA GLN A 240 9.07 1.27 -10.14
C GLN A 240 8.65 1.23 -8.67
N LEU A 241 8.25 2.37 -8.11
CA LEU A 241 7.68 2.43 -6.76
C LEU A 241 6.15 2.51 -6.86
N ARG A 242 5.45 1.70 -6.06
CA ARG A 242 4.01 1.78 -5.84
C ARG A 242 3.74 1.94 -4.36
N THR A 243 2.99 2.97 -3.98
CA THR A 243 2.47 3.12 -2.63
C THR A 243 1.07 2.52 -2.56
N VAL A 244 0.77 1.88 -1.43
CA VAL A 244 -0.54 1.29 -1.14
C VAL A 244 -0.97 1.79 0.23
N CYS A 245 -2.08 2.50 0.30
CA CYS A 245 -2.73 2.78 1.56
C CYS A 245 -3.48 1.51 1.99
N ALA A 246 -3.04 0.84 3.04
CA ALA A 246 -3.74 -0.32 3.58
C ALA A 246 -4.20 0.01 5.01
N GLU A 247 -5.51 -0.04 5.24
CA GLU A 247 -6.12 0.16 6.57
C GLU A 247 -5.65 -0.90 7.60
N THR A 248 -5.00 -1.99 7.16
CA THR A 248 -4.75 -3.22 7.95
C THR A 248 -3.28 -3.68 8.04
N GLY A 249 -2.31 -2.96 7.48
CA GLY A 249 -0.86 -3.22 7.65
C GLY A 249 -0.24 -4.41 6.87
N PHE A 250 1.04 -4.70 7.14
CA PHE A 250 2.01 -5.51 6.35
C PHE A 250 1.65 -6.95 6.02
N PHE A 251 0.62 -7.52 6.64
CA PHE A 251 0.26 -8.92 6.38
C PHE A 251 -1.13 -9.10 5.80
N ASP A 252 -1.84 -7.99 5.57
CA ASP A 252 -3.23 -7.88 5.13
C ASP A 252 -3.99 -9.18 5.34
N PHE A 253 -4.23 -9.47 6.61
CA PHE A 253 -4.49 -10.84 6.99
C PHE A 253 -5.91 -11.29 6.58
N TYR A 254 -6.86 -10.39 6.38
CA TYR A 254 -8.26 -10.79 6.50
C TYR A 254 -9.30 -10.13 5.58
N ASP A 255 -9.04 -9.00 4.92
CA ASP A 255 -10.06 -8.30 4.13
C ASP A 255 -9.74 -8.30 2.63
N GLU A 256 -10.69 -8.77 1.82
CA GLU A 256 -10.61 -8.69 0.37
C GLU A 256 -11.35 -7.44 -0.13
N PRO A 257 -10.82 -6.75 -1.16
CA PRO A 257 -9.64 -7.15 -1.95
C PRO A 257 -8.31 -6.68 -1.35
N ASP A 258 -7.32 -7.58 -1.32
CA ASP A 258 -5.93 -7.28 -0.90
C ASP A 258 -5.26 -6.36 -1.94
N PRO A 259 -4.97 -5.10 -1.59
CA PRO A 259 -4.50 -4.10 -2.54
C PRO A 259 -3.04 -4.36 -2.97
N VAL A 260 -2.21 -4.94 -2.11
CA VAL A 260 -0.83 -5.31 -2.45
C VAL A 260 -0.83 -6.42 -3.50
N VAL A 261 -1.66 -7.43 -3.28
CA VAL A 261 -1.79 -8.56 -4.18
C VAL A 261 -2.30 -8.14 -5.56
N ASN A 262 -3.21 -7.15 -5.64
CA ASN A 262 -3.63 -6.58 -6.92
C ASN A 262 -2.46 -5.94 -7.68
N VAL A 263 -1.67 -5.08 -7.00
CA VAL A 263 -0.47 -4.46 -7.59
C VAL A 263 0.53 -5.52 -8.09
N VAL A 264 0.69 -6.60 -7.33
CA VAL A 264 1.53 -7.73 -7.71
C VAL A 264 0.99 -8.45 -8.95
N TYR A 265 -0.32 -8.72 -9.04
CA TYR A 265 -0.90 -9.31 -10.26
C TYR A 265 -0.70 -8.43 -11.47
N ASP A 266 -1.04 -7.15 -11.36
CA ASP A 266 -1.00 -6.23 -12.50
C ASP A 266 0.43 -6.17 -13.06
N TYR A 267 1.43 -6.06 -12.18
CA TYR A 267 2.84 -6.10 -12.58
C TYR A 267 3.28 -7.44 -13.19
N LEU A 268 2.70 -8.55 -12.73
CA LEU A 268 2.99 -9.88 -13.27
C LEU A 268 2.26 -10.15 -14.61
N ASP A 269 1.09 -9.57 -14.83
CA ASP A 269 0.24 -9.82 -16.00
C ASP A 269 0.47 -8.83 -17.15
N ASP A 270 0.83 -7.57 -16.89
CA ASP A 270 1.13 -6.55 -17.91
C ASP A 270 2.24 -6.97 -18.88
N ALA A 271 3.12 -7.89 -18.47
CA ALA A 271 4.20 -8.39 -19.30
C ALA A 271 3.96 -9.82 -19.85
N VAL A 272 2.74 -10.38 -19.72
CA VAL A 272 2.29 -11.54 -20.52
C VAL A 272 1.88 -11.11 -21.93
N THR A 273 1.48 -9.84 -22.12
CA THR A 273 1.20 -9.24 -23.43
C THR A 273 2.45 -8.60 -24.03
N GLY A 274 3.39 -9.44 -24.47
CA GLY A 274 4.64 -9.02 -25.12
C GLY A 274 4.51 -8.38 -26.51
N ASP A 275 3.54 -7.48 -26.74
CA ASP A 275 3.38 -6.81 -28.05
C ASP A 275 2.91 -5.35 -28.02
N ASN A 276 2.82 -4.69 -26.85
CA ASN A 276 2.45 -3.26 -26.78
C ASN A 276 3.54 -2.41 -26.12
N MET A 277 4.73 -2.42 -26.73
CA MET A 277 5.57 -1.22 -26.72
C MET A 277 5.03 -0.32 -27.84
N MET A 278 4.39 0.80 -27.45
CA MET A 278 3.73 1.82 -28.29
C MET A 278 2.23 1.61 -28.53
N ASP A 279 1.36 1.87 -27.54
CA ASP A 279 0.18 2.75 -27.71
C ASP A 279 -0.53 3.01 -26.36
N GLY A 280 -0.75 4.29 -26.05
CA GLY A 280 -2.11 4.74 -25.72
C GLY A 280 -2.67 4.76 -24.29
N THR A 281 -2.22 3.97 -23.31
CA THR A 281 -2.76 4.04 -21.94
C THR A 281 -1.79 4.70 -20.97
N ARG A 282 -2.17 5.90 -20.54
CA ARG A 282 -1.38 6.85 -19.75
C ARG A 282 -1.07 6.28 -18.36
N VAL A 283 0.09 5.64 -18.25
CA VAL A 283 0.80 5.34 -17.00
C VAL A 283 1.12 6.67 -16.30
N GLU A 284 0.71 6.81 -15.04
CA GLU A 284 1.23 7.85 -14.15
C GLU A 284 2.75 7.69 -14.02
N ARG A 285 3.48 8.54 -14.75
CA ARG A 285 4.81 8.93 -14.35
C ARG A 285 4.62 9.86 -13.16
N SER A 286 5.20 9.57 -11.98
CA SER A 286 5.48 10.64 -11.03
C SER A 286 6.51 11.57 -11.68
N PRO A 287 6.19 12.83 -12.00
CA PRO A 287 7.22 13.83 -12.12
C PRO A 287 7.57 14.28 -10.70
N VAL A 288 8.84 14.56 -10.47
CA VAL A 288 9.21 15.53 -9.45
C VAL A 288 8.45 16.83 -9.78
N GLY A 289 7.40 17.16 -9.01
CA GLY A 289 6.61 18.40 -9.13
C GLY A 289 5.75 18.52 -10.42
N GLY A 290 4.45 18.75 -10.27
CA GLY A 290 3.55 19.01 -11.39
C GLY A 290 2.22 19.62 -10.97
N VAL A 291 1.52 20.25 -11.93
CA VAL A 291 0.20 20.86 -11.68
C VAL A 291 -0.82 19.75 -11.37
N GLN A 292 -1.42 19.81 -10.18
CA GLN A 292 -2.51 18.96 -9.74
C GLN A 292 -3.75 19.81 -9.42
N THR A 293 -4.93 19.21 -9.53
CA THR A 293 -6.19 19.81 -9.08
C THR A 293 -6.60 19.17 -7.76
N VAL A 294 -6.71 19.99 -6.72
CA VAL A 294 -7.11 19.57 -5.38
C VAL A 294 -8.59 19.86 -5.20
N LEU A 295 -9.35 18.86 -4.77
CA LEU A 295 -10.77 18.92 -4.46
C LEU A 295 -10.97 18.73 -2.95
N PHE A 296 -11.75 19.60 -2.34
CA PHE A 296 -12.26 19.44 -0.99
C PHE A 296 -13.78 19.31 -1.03
N THR A 297 -14.31 18.26 -0.40
CA THR A 297 -15.75 18.10 -0.16
C THR A 297 -16.01 17.96 1.33
N ASP A 298 -17.20 18.40 1.78
CA ASP A 298 -17.60 18.37 3.18
C ASP A 298 -19.13 18.26 3.32
N ILE A 299 -19.61 17.58 4.37
CA ILE A 299 -21.03 17.44 4.66
C ILE A 299 -21.55 18.73 5.29
N VAL A 300 -22.58 19.31 4.70
CA VAL A 300 -23.24 20.48 5.29
C VAL A 300 -24.10 20.06 6.49
N GLY A 301 -23.87 20.70 7.64
CA GLY A 301 -24.67 20.47 8.84
C GLY A 301 -24.30 19.19 9.61
N HIS A 302 -23.12 18.62 9.40
CA HIS A 302 -22.69 17.38 10.04
C HIS A 302 -22.88 17.37 11.56
N THR A 303 -22.42 18.41 12.26
CA THR A 303 -22.50 18.47 13.74
C THR A 303 -23.95 18.44 14.23
N GLU A 304 -24.86 19.14 13.55
CA GLU A 304 -26.29 19.15 13.90
C GLU A 304 -26.93 17.78 13.63
N MET A 305 -26.56 17.14 12.52
CA MET A 305 -26.98 15.79 12.16
C MET A 305 -26.53 14.76 13.20
N MET A 306 -25.27 14.79 13.62
CA MET A 306 -24.73 13.90 14.68
C MET A 306 -25.45 14.10 16.01
N ASN A 307 -25.69 15.35 16.43
CA ASN A 307 -26.41 15.64 17.67
C ASN A 307 -27.85 15.12 17.67
N ARG A 308 -28.51 15.14 16.50
CA ARG A 308 -29.90 14.69 16.36
C ARG A 308 -30.03 13.17 16.24
N LEU A 309 -29.12 12.52 15.51
CA LEU A 309 -29.19 11.09 15.20
C LEU A 309 -28.47 10.21 16.22
N GLY A 310 -27.49 10.76 16.94
CA GLY A 310 -26.60 10.00 17.81
C GLY A 310 -25.59 9.15 17.03
N ASP A 311 -24.58 8.63 17.75
CA ASP A 311 -23.36 8.08 17.14
C ASP A 311 -23.62 6.93 16.16
N ALA A 312 -24.47 5.96 16.52
CA ALA A 312 -24.69 4.77 15.69
C ALA A 312 -25.40 5.10 14.36
N MET A 313 -26.43 5.96 14.39
CA MET A 313 -27.16 6.33 13.18
C MET A 313 -26.37 7.35 12.35
N GLY A 314 -25.72 8.32 13.00
CA GLY A 314 -24.84 9.27 12.33
C GLY A 314 -23.68 8.56 11.62
N ARG A 315 -23.11 7.50 12.23
CA ARG A 315 -22.06 6.70 11.59
C ARG A 315 -22.55 5.97 10.35
N ASN A 316 -23.80 5.50 10.31
CA ASN A 316 -24.36 4.89 9.09
C ASN A 316 -24.51 5.92 7.96
N VAL A 317 -24.96 7.14 8.28
CA VAL A 317 -25.06 8.24 7.32
C VAL A 317 -23.68 8.61 6.76
N LEU A 318 -22.66 8.69 7.62
CA LEU A 318 -21.29 8.98 7.19
C LEU A 318 -20.69 7.85 6.34
N ARG A 319 -21.03 6.58 6.60
CA ARG A 319 -20.59 5.43 5.78
C ARG A 319 -21.15 5.52 4.36
N GLU A 320 -22.40 5.95 4.23
CA GLU A 320 -23.03 6.12 2.93
C GLU A 320 -22.44 7.30 2.16
N HIS A 321 -22.11 8.39 2.85
CA HIS A 321 -21.32 9.48 2.29
C HIS A 321 -19.95 9.00 1.77
N GLU A 322 -19.18 8.29 2.60
CA GLU A 322 -17.87 7.74 2.21
C GLU A 322 -17.99 6.82 0.98
N ARG A 323 -19.01 5.95 0.96
CA ARG A 323 -19.28 5.03 -0.15
C ARG A 323 -19.56 5.77 -1.46
N ILE A 324 -20.44 6.77 -1.44
CA ILE A 324 -20.80 7.56 -2.63
C ILE A 324 -19.59 8.36 -3.12
N THR A 325 -18.85 8.99 -2.20
CA THR A 325 -17.69 9.81 -2.53
C THR A 325 -16.59 8.98 -3.17
N ARG A 326 -16.20 7.85 -2.55
CA ARG A 326 -15.16 6.96 -3.10
C ARG A 326 -15.52 6.39 -4.47
N ALA A 327 -16.76 5.93 -4.64
CA ALA A 327 -17.21 5.41 -5.94
C ALA A 327 -17.11 6.47 -7.05
N THR A 328 -17.40 7.74 -6.73
CA THR A 328 -17.32 8.85 -7.68
C THR A 328 -15.86 9.22 -7.97
N LEU A 329 -15.00 9.29 -6.95
CA LEU A 329 -13.57 9.52 -7.12
C LEU A 329 -12.94 8.47 -8.05
N THR A 330 -13.17 7.18 -7.78
CA THR A 330 -12.65 6.08 -8.60
C THR A 330 -13.10 6.18 -10.05
N THR A 331 -14.38 6.50 -10.29
CA THR A 331 -14.96 6.59 -11.65
C THR A 331 -14.32 7.70 -12.48
N HIS A 332 -13.91 8.80 -11.83
CA HIS A 332 -13.36 9.98 -12.48
C HIS A 332 -11.84 10.11 -12.32
N GLY A 333 -11.14 9.04 -11.91
CA GLY A 333 -9.67 9.05 -11.80
C GLY A 333 -9.13 9.97 -10.71
N GLY A 334 -9.91 10.21 -9.65
CA GLY A 334 -9.49 10.97 -8.48
C GLY A 334 -8.78 10.08 -7.46
N ALA A 335 -7.66 10.55 -6.94
CA ALA A 335 -6.96 9.94 -5.81
C ALA A 335 -7.48 10.54 -4.50
N GLU A 336 -7.96 9.71 -3.57
CA GLU A 336 -8.25 10.13 -2.19
C GLU A 336 -6.91 10.40 -1.48
N VAL A 337 -6.71 11.63 -1.00
CA VAL A 337 -5.52 12.01 -0.22
C VAL A 337 -5.75 11.69 1.25
N LYS A 338 -6.89 12.16 1.80
CA LYS A 338 -7.30 11.88 3.19
C LYS A 338 -8.75 12.28 3.46
N THR A 339 -9.29 11.73 4.54
CA THR A 339 -10.55 12.16 5.15
C THR A 339 -10.31 13.14 6.30
N MET A 340 -11.21 14.10 6.49
CA MET A 340 -11.16 15.11 7.57
C MET A 340 -12.34 14.95 8.53
N GLY A 341 -12.78 13.71 8.75
CA GLY A 341 -13.99 13.38 9.49
C GLY A 341 -15.20 13.32 8.56
N ASP A 342 -15.77 14.46 8.24
CA ASP A 342 -16.96 14.61 7.40
C ASP A 342 -16.68 15.06 5.96
N GLY A 343 -15.43 15.44 5.70
CA GLY A 343 -14.97 15.82 4.38
C GLY A 343 -13.88 14.93 3.81
N PHE A 344 -13.66 15.08 2.50
CA PHE A 344 -12.58 14.43 1.76
C PHE A 344 -11.69 15.48 1.12
N MET A 345 -10.40 15.15 1.05
CA MET A 345 -9.43 15.80 0.21
C MET A 345 -9.02 14.81 -0.88
N ALA A 346 -9.12 15.23 -2.13
CA ALA A 346 -8.77 14.41 -3.28
C ALA A 346 -7.91 15.19 -4.28
N ALA A 347 -7.13 14.48 -5.06
CA ALA A 347 -6.23 15.03 -6.07
C ALA A 347 -6.50 14.43 -7.45
N PHE A 348 -6.32 15.25 -8.48
CA PHE A 348 -6.51 14.87 -9.88
C PHE A 348 -5.38 15.42 -10.74
N GLY A 349 -4.88 14.60 -11.66
CA GLY A 349 -3.96 15.04 -12.71
C GLY A 349 -4.62 15.88 -13.81
N SER A 350 -5.96 15.99 -13.82
CA SER A 350 -6.76 16.70 -14.83
C SER A 350 -7.80 17.59 -14.17
N VAL A 351 -7.83 18.87 -14.57
CA VAL A 351 -8.83 19.85 -14.10
C VAL A 351 -10.24 19.48 -14.59
N SER A 352 -10.35 18.92 -15.80
CA SER A 352 -11.63 18.48 -16.38
C SER A 352 -12.22 17.37 -15.53
N ASP A 353 -11.41 16.36 -15.21
CA ASP A 353 -11.84 15.16 -14.52
C ASP A 353 -12.26 15.50 -13.08
N ALA A 354 -11.54 16.42 -12.44
CA ALA A 354 -11.89 16.93 -11.10
C ALA A 354 -13.25 17.64 -11.08
N VAL A 355 -13.54 18.49 -12.07
CA VAL A 355 -14.82 19.19 -12.16
C VAL A 355 -15.96 18.24 -12.56
N GLU A 356 -15.70 17.26 -13.44
CA GLU A 356 -16.68 16.20 -13.76
C GLU A 356 -17.01 15.36 -12.53
N CYS A 357 -15.99 15.00 -11.74
CA CYS A 357 -16.17 14.31 -10.46
C CYS A 357 -17.02 15.14 -9.51
N ALA A 358 -16.76 16.45 -9.37
CA ALA A 358 -17.54 17.33 -8.51
C ALA A 358 -19.02 17.40 -8.94
N VAL A 359 -19.28 17.49 -10.25
CA VAL A 359 -20.63 17.45 -10.82
C VAL A 359 -21.31 16.11 -10.52
N ALA A 360 -20.59 15.00 -10.69
CA ALA A 360 -21.11 13.66 -10.43
C ALA A 360 -21.42 13.45 -8.94
N LEU A 361 -20.57 13.96 -8.03
CA LEU A 361 -20.81 13.94 -6.58
C LEU A 361 -22.13 14.64 -6.25
N GLN A 362 -22.33 15.86 -6.74
CA GLN A 362 -23.55 16.60 -6.46
C GLN A 362 -24.81 15.88 -6.97
N ARG A 363 -24.74 15.27 -8.16
CA ARG A 363 -25.85 14.49 -8.72
C ARG A 363 -26.12 13.22 -7.89
N ALA A 364 -25.08 12.52 -7.46
CA ALA A 364 -25.21 11.32 -6.64
C ALA A 364 -25.85 11.62 -5.28
N PHE A 365 -25.41 12.69 -4.60
CA PHE A 365 -26.00 13.11 -3.33
C PHE A 365 -27.44 13.65 -3.47
N ALA A 366 -27.74 14.36 -4.57
CA ALA A 366 -29.11 14.79 -4.87
C ALA A 366 -30.04 13.59 -5.10
N ALA A 367 -29.59 12.58 -5.84
CA ALA A 367 -30.35 11.35 -6.07
C ALA A 367 -30.57 10.56 -4.78
N HIS A 368 -29.52 10.43 -3.95
CA HIS A 368 -29.61 9.77 -2.65
C HIS A 368 -30.63 10.46 -1.73
N THR A 369 -30.51 11.79 -1.61
CA THR A 369 -31.40 12.63 -0.78
C THR A 369 -32.87 12.50 -1.17
N GLY A 370 -33.19 12.34 -2.45
CA GLY A 370 -34.58 12.15 -2.90
C GLY A 370 -35.23 10.84 -2.41
N SER A 371 -34.44 9.88 -1.94
CA SER A 371 -34.90 8.54 -1.52
C SER A 371 -34.60 8.20 -0.06
N ALA A 372 -33.75 8.99 0.60
CA ALA A 372 -33.28 8.72 1.94
C ALA A 372 -34.18 9.36 3.01
N SER A 373 -34.22 8.75 4.20
CA SER A 373 -34.87 9.35 5.37
C SER A 373 -34.12 10.55 5.93
N GLU A 374 -32.83 10.68 5.59
CA GLU A 374 -31.96 11.76 6.02
C GLU A 374 -31.29 12.40 4.78
N PRO A 375 -31.57 13.68 4.46
CA PRO A 375 -30.97 14.35 3.32
C PRO A 375 -29.46 14.57 3.55
N LEU A 376 -28.66 14.30 2.53
CA LEU A 376 -27.21 14.53 2.54
C LEU A 376 -26.85 15.58 1.49
N HIS A 377 -26.35 16.72 1.97
CA HIS A 377 -25.84 17.79 1.12
C HIS A 377 -24.35 17.95 1.34
N VAL A 378 -23.61 17.99 0.24
CA VAL A 378 -22.18 18.28 0.27
C VAL A 378 -21.90 19.62 -0.40
N ARG A 379 -20.83 20.27 0.05
CA ARG A 379 -20.24 21.45 -0.59
C ARG A 379 -18.89 21.05 -1.17
N VAL A 380 -18.55 21.59 -2.34
CA VAL A 380 -17.30 21.25 -3.03
C VAL A 380 -16.53 22.51 -3.40
N GLY A 381 -15.22 22.49 -3.17
CA GLY A 381 -14.31 23.53 -3.65
C GLY A 381 -13.08 22.92 -4.32
N LEU A 382 -12.64 23.52 -5.42
CA LEU A 382 -11.46 23.06 -6.15
C LEU A 382 -10.45 24.19 -6.35
N ASN A 383 -9.17 23.83 -6.42
CA ASN A 383 -8.12 24.70 -6.93
C ASN A 383 -7.07 23.88 -7.69
N ALA A 384 -6.41 24.48 -8.68
CA ALA A 384 -5.34 23.85 -9.44
C ALA A 384 -4.04 24.64 -9.29
N GLY A 385 -2.93 23.92 -9.15
CA GLY A 385 -1.60 24.50 -8.96
C GLY A 385 -0.58 23.39 -8.69
N GLU A 386 0.61 23.74 -8.20
CA GLU A 386 1.67 22.78 -7.88
C GLU A 386 1.73 22.59 -6.35
N PRO A 387 0.96 21.65 -5.76
CA PRO A 387 1.08 21.37 -4.34
C PRO A 387 2.45 20.77 -4.01
N ILE A 388 2.86 20.92 -2.75
CA ILE A 388 4.02 20.21 -2.22
C ILE A 388 3.52 18.83 -1.79
N GLU A 389 4.03 17.78 -2.42
CA GLU A 389 3.72 16.40 -2.05
C GLU A 389 4.76 15.88 -1.06
N GLU A 390 4.32 15.47 0.12
CA GLU A 390 5.15 14.95 1.19
C GLU A 390 4.36 13.86 1.92
N ASP A 391 4.95 12.67 2.07
CA ASP A 391 4.34 11.53 2.77
C ASP A 391 2.92 11.14 2.32
N GLY A 392 2.63 11.22 1.02
CA GLY A 392 1.31 10.89 0.46
C GLY A 392 0.24 11.95 0.71
N ASP A 393 0.61 13.05 1.35
CA ASP A 393 -0.22 14.21 1.62
C ASP A 393 0.16 15.36 0.67
N LEU A 394 -0.74 16.32 0.53
CA LEU A 394 -0.50 17.53 -0.24
C LEU A 394 -0.55 18.76 0.67
N PHE A 395 0.42 19.63 0.47
CA PHE A 395 0.58 20.87 1.22
C PHE A 395 0.77 22.08 0.29
N GLY A 396 0.85 23.25 0.92
CA GLY A 396 1.14 24.51 0.25
C GLY A 396 -0.09 25.28 -0.20
N ALA A 397 0.15 26.36 -0.95
CA ALA A 397 -0.86 27.35 -1.29
C ALA A 397 -2.05 26.75 -2.06
N THR A 398 -1.79 25.82 -2.98
CA THR A 398 -2.83 25.16 -3.78
C THR A 398 -3.89 24.49 -2.90
N VAL A 399 -3.44 23.73 -1.91
CA VAL A 399 -4.28 22.97 -0.96
C VAL A 399 -5.02 23.92 -0.02
N ILE A 400 -4.31 24.90 0.55
CA ILE A 400 -4.92 25.87 1.46
C ILE A 400 -6.03 26.64 0.75
N ILE A 401 -5.79 27.14 -0.47
CA ILE A 401 -6.80 27.85 -1.25
C ILE A 401 -8.00 26.94 -1.56
N ALA A 402 -7.79 25.69 -2.01
CA ALA A 402 -8.88 24.75 -2.28
C ALA A 402 -9.78 24.54 -1.03
N SER A 403 -9.16 24.35 0.14
CA SER A 403 -9.90 24.18 1.40
C SER A 403 -10.75 25.42 1.75
N ARG A 404 -10.23 26.63 1.48
CA ARG A 404 -10.93 27.89 1.76
C ARG A 404 -12.07 28.15 0.79
N ILE A 405 -11.89 27.75 -0.47
CA ILE A 405 -12.95 27.79 -1.48
C ILE A 405 -14.09 26.85 -1.08
N SER A 406 -13.77 25.61 -0.68
CA SER A 406 -14.79 24.64 -0.23
C SER A 406 -15.53 25.14 1.02
N ALA A 407 -14.83 25.72 1.99
CA ALA A 407 -15.46 26.28 3.18
C ALA A 407 -16.42 27.46 2.89
N ARG A 408 -16.27 28.13 1.74
CA ARG A 408 -17.13 29.24 1.30
C ARG A 408 -18.37 28.77 0.53
N ALA A 409 -18.33 27.55 0.00
CA ALA A 409 -19.41 26.95 -0.77
C ALA A 409 -20.61 26.60 0.14
N GLU A 410 -21.81 26.82 -0.40
CA GLU A 410 -23.09 26.45 0.19
C GLU A 410 -23.47 24.99 -0.11
N ALA A 411 -24.56 24.53 0.49
CA ALA A 411 -25.10 23.20 0.26
C ALA A 411 -25.42 22.96 -1.23
N GLY A 412 -24.81 21.92 -1.80
CA GLY A 412 -24.98 21.60 -3.20
C GLY A 412 -24.22 22.52 -4.16
N GLU A 413 -23.29 23.34 -3.68
CA GLU A 413 -22.50 24.24 -4.50
C GLU A 413 -21.13 23.62 -4.85
N ILE A 414 -20.62 23.96 -6.04
CA ILE A 414 -19.26 23.63 -6.49
C ILE A 414 -18.58 24.97 -6.82
N LEU A 415 -17.57 25.35 -6.05
CA LEU A 415 -16.83 26.59 -6.27
C LEU A 415 -15.43 26.33 -6.84
N VAL A 416 -15.05 27.14 -7.82
CA VAL A 416 -13.72 27.13 -8.45
C VAL A 416 -13.19 28.55 -8.67
N PRO A 417 -11.87 28.78 -8.66
CA PRO A 417 -11.29 30.08 -8.99
C PRO A 417 -11.25 30.31 -10.52
N ASP A 418 -11.02 31.55 -10.92
CA ASP A 418 -10.86 31.94 -12.33
C ASP A 418 -9.77 31.15 -13.07
N SER A 419 -8.70 30.74 -12.36
CA SER A 419 -7.62 29.91 -12.91
C SER A 419 -8.11 28.54 -13.38
N VAL A 420 -8.93 27.87 -12.56
CA VAL A 420 -9.56 26.58 -12.91
C VAL A 420 -10.54 26.75 -14.06
N ARG A 421 -11.38 27.80 -14.02
CA ARG A 421 -12.29 28.12 -15.13
C ARG A 421 -11.54 28.36 -16.45
N GLY A 422 -10.42 29.09 -16.40
CA GLY A 422 -9.57 29.37 -17.55
C GLY A 422 -8.99 28.11 -18.19
N LEU A 423 -8.57 27.14 -17.38
CA LEU A 423 -8.06 25.83 -17.83
C LEU A 423 -9.14 24.96 -18.48
N LEU A 424 -10.43 25.27 -18.26
CA LEU A 424 -11.58 24.57 -18.84
C LEU A 424 -12.17 25.28 -20.06
N SER A 425 -11.48 26.29 -20.60
CA SER A 425 -11.92 26.99 -21.81
C SER A 425 -12.12 26.01 -22.98
N GLY A 426 -13.30 26.05 -23.60
CA GLY A 426 -13.69 25.14 -24.69
C GLY A 426 -14.36 23.83 -24.26
N LYS A 427 -14.46 23.55 -22.95
CA LYS A 427 -15.27 22.46 -22.39
C LYS A 427 -16.71 22.92 -22.13
N ARG A 428 -17.63 21.97 -22.03
CA ARG A 428 -19.07 22.24 -21.81
C ARG A 428 -19.39 22.31 -20.31
N PHE A 429 -18.85 23.30 -19.61
CA PHE A 429 -19.26 23.63 -18.24
C PHE A 429 -19.88 25.02 -18.21
N ASN A 430 -20.96 25.18 -17.44
CA ASN A 430 -21.60 26.46 -17.21
C ASN A 430 -21.08 27.05 -15.89
N PHE A 431 -20.57 28.28 -15.94
CA PHE A 431 -19.98 28.97 -14.80
C PHE A 431 -20.75 30.24 -14.47
N ILE A 432 -21.12 30.40 -13.20
CA ILE A 432 -21.80 31.60 -12.68
C ILE A 432 -20.81 32.34 -11.78
N GLU A 433 -20.56 33.63 -12.04
CA GLU A 433 -19.66 34.42 -11.22
C GLU A 433 -20.25 34.66 -9.82
N ARG A 434 -19.47 34.38 -8.77
CA ARG A 434 -19.86 34.53 -7.35
C ARG A 434 -19.08 35.65 -6.64
N GLY A 435 -18.34 36.45 -7.40
CA GLY A 435 -17.59 37.61 -6.93
C GLY A 435 -16.15 37.30 -6.49
N GLU A 436 -15.53 38.28 -5.84
CA GLU A 436 -14.17 38.19 -5.30
C GLU A 436 -14.13 37.66 -3.87
N PHE A 437 -13.08 36.89 -3.59
CA PHE A 437 -12.82 36.28 -2.30
C PHE A 437 -11.33 36.38 -2.00
N THR A 438 -10.96 36.88 -0.82
CA THR A 438 -9.58 36.86 -0.34
C THR A 438 -9.43 35.72 0.65
N PRO A 439 -8.71 34.62 0.31
CA PRO A 439 -8.51 33.52 1.23
C PRO A 439 -7.72 33.98 2.45
N LYS A 440 -8.15 33.59 3.66
CA LYS A 440 -7.45 33.95 4.90
C LYS A 440 -5.98 33.49 4.84
N GLY A 441 -5.05 34.43 4.98
CA GLY A 441 -3.61 34.18 4.89
C GLY A 441 -2.99 34.51 3.53
N PHE A 442 -3.77 35.09 2.60
CA PHE A 442 -3.32 35.55 1.28
C PHE A 442 -3.72 37.01 1.10
N ASP A 443 -2.86 37.79 0.43
CA ASP A 443 -3.07 39.22 0.20
C ASP A 443 -3.84 39.52 -1.10
N GLU A 444 -3.92 38.54 -2.01
CA GLU A 444 -4.58 38.67 -3.31
C GLU A 444 -6.03 38.17 -3.28
N ALA A 445 -6.94 38.96 -3.84
CA ALA A 445 -8.32 38.55 -4.08
C ALA A 445 -8.39 37.64 -5.31
N ILE A 446 -9.12 36.53 -5.18
CA ILE A 446 -9.42 35.60 -6.27
C ILE A 446 -10.90 35.69 -6.65
N ARG A 447 -11.21 35.68 -7.94
CA ARG A 447 -12.59 35.60 -8.44
C ARG A 447 -13.07 34.15 -8.39
N LEU A 448 -14.24 33.93 -7.82
CA LEU A 448 -14.88 32.62 -7.69
C LEU A 448 -16.02 32.46 -8.67
N PHE A 449 -16.18 31.23 -9.15
CA PHE A 449 -17.25 30.81 -10.04
C PHE A 449 -17.90 29.56 -9.47
N GLU A 450 -19.23 29.53 -9.51
CA GLU A 450 -20.02 28.34 -9.29
C GLU A 450 -20.07 27.52 -10.59
N VAL A 451 -19.80 26.21 -10.49
CA VAL A 451 -20.06 25.28 -11.60
C VAL A 451 -21.52 24.83 -11.52
N ASN A 452 -22.33 25.28 -12.49
CA ASN A 452 -23.74 24.92 -12.53
C ASN A 452 -23.91 23.49 -13.06
N TRP A 453 -24.30 22.58 -12.16
CA TRP A 453 -24.45 21.14 -12.42
C TRP A 453 -25.91 20.68 -12.58
N ARG A 454 -26.87 21.59 -12.33
CA ARG A 454 -28.33 21.32 -12.28
C ARG A 454 -29.02 21.45 -13.64
N GLU A 455 -28.27 21.74 -14.70
CA GLU A 455 -28.75 21.80 -16.09
C GLU A 455 -28.68 20.45 -16.81
#